data_AF-A0A2V3JM64-F1
#
_entry.id   AF-A0A2V3JM64-F1
#
_cell.length_a   1.000
_cell.length_b   1.000
_cell.length_c   1.000
_cell.angle_alpha   90.00
_cell.angle_beta   90.00
_cell.angle_gamma   90.00
#
_symmetry.space_group_name_H-M   'P 1'
#
loop_
_entity.id
_entity.type
_entity.pdbx_description
1 polymer ?
#
loop_
_entity_poly.entity_id
_entity_poly.type
_entity_poly.pdbx_seq_one_letter_code
_entity_poly.pdbx_strand_id
1 'polypeptide(L)'
;MAIEGLNDVGKVIKGSKVLIMGLTYKENVPDTRESPVREIVRVLKEFGVVVYGYDPLLSDAMVIEGFGVKALRGIRVERLPV
;
A
#
# COMPACT_ATOMS: atom_id res chain seq x y z
N MET A 1 -4.54 11.38 -8.33
CA MET A 1 -4.46 9.92 -8.02
C MET A 1 -3.04 9.43 -8.29
N ALA A 2 -2.56 8.33 -7.69
CA ALA A 2 -1.15 7.88 -7.84
C ALA A 2 -0.68 7.71 -9.31
N ILE A 3 -1.60 7.37 -10.22
CA ILE A 3 -1.33 7.30 -11.66
C ILE A 3 -0.95 8.67 -12.25
N GLU A 4 -1.69 9.73 -11.91
CA GLU A 4 -1.40 11.10 -12.34
C GLU A 4 -0.02 11.52 -11.82
N GLY A 5 0.27 11.23 -10.54
CA GLY A 5 1.58 11.54 -9.95
C GLY A 5 2.75 10.82 -10.63
N LEU A 6 2.55 9.61 -11.16
CA LEU A 6 3.56 8.92 -11.98
C LEU A 6 3.74 9.61 -13.35
N ASN A 7 2.64 10.05 -13.96
CA ASN A 7 2.65 10.74 -15.25
C ASN A 7 3.33 12.11 -15.15
N ASP A 8 3.05 12.87 -14.09
CA ASP A 8 3.61 14.21 -13.86
C ASP A 8 5.14 14.21 -13.76
N VAL A 9 5.71 13.11 -13.28
CA VAL A 9 7.17 12.90 -13.19
C VAL A 9 7.74 12.10 -14.37
N GLY A 10 6.94 11.83 -15.40
CA GLY A 10 7.36 11.11 -16.61
C GLY A 10 7.72 9.64 -16.37
N LYS A 11 7.21 9.00 -15.31
CA LYS A 11 7.45 7.58 -15.04
C LYS A 11 6.47 6.71 -15.81
N VAL A 12 7.01 5.68 -16.46
CA VAL A 12 6.21 4.62 -17.09
C VAL A 12 5.34 3.94 -16.05
N ILE A 13 4.03 3.97 -16.24
CA ILE A 13 3.06 3.42 -15.27
C ILE A 13 3.23 1.90 -15.13
N LYS A 14 3.17 1.17 -16.24
CA LYS A 14 3.30 -0.30 -16.23
C LYS A 14 4.66 -0.71 -15.70
N GLY A 15 4.66 -1.55 -14.66
CA GLY A 15 5.88 -2.02 -14.00
C GLY A 15 6.46 -1.05 -12.96
N SER A 16 5.90 0.16 -12.80
CA SER A 16 6.26 1.04 -11.68
C SER A 16 5.98 0.34 -10.35
N LYS A 17 6.79 0.67 -9.34
CA LYS A 17 6.63 0.18 -7.97
C LYS A 17 6.01 1.26 -7.11
N VAL A 18 4.90 0.95 -6.45
CA VAL A 18 4.20 1.85 -5.53
C VAL A 18 4.11 1.17 -4.17
N LEU A 19 4.42 1.91 -3.10
CA LEU A 19 4.20 1.49 -1.73
C LEU A 19 2.97 2.21 -1.18
N ILE A 20 1.98 1.45 -0.72
CA ILE A 20 0.87 1.96 0.08
C ILE A 20 1.28 1.85 1.56
N MET A 21 1.34 2.99 2.23
CA MET A 21 1.59 3.10 3.66
C MET A 21 0.26 3.35 4.37
N GLY A 22 -0.16 2.41 5.22
CA GLY A 22 -1.48 2.39 5.82
C GLY A 22 -2.43 1.46 5.05
N LEU A 23 -2.91 0.42 5.73
CA LEU A 23 -3.83 -0.59 5.23
C LEU A 23 -5.08 -0.69 6.11
N THR A 24 -4.99 -0.27 7.38
CA THR A 24 -6.13 -0.23 8.30
C THR A 24 -7.12 0.87 7.92
N TYR A 25 -8.41 0.60 8.14
CA TYR A 25 -9.51 1.54 7.86
C TYR A 25 -9.57 2.67 8.89
N LYS A 26 -9.19 2.40 10.14
CA LYS A 26 -9.25 3.35 11.26
C LYS A 26 -7.86 3.59 11.82
N GLU A 27 -7.61 4.83 12.21
CA GLU A 27 -6.36 5.21 12.87
C GLU A 27 -6.18 4.43 14.16
N ASN A 28 -4.96 3.93 14.39
CA ASN A 28 -4.57 3.23 15.62
C ASN A 28 -5.42 1.99 15.96
N VAL A 29 -6.18 1.45 15.02
CA VAL A 29 -6.98 0.23 15.19
C VAL A 29 -6.65 -0.74 14.06
N PRO A 30 -6.28 -2.00 14.36
CA PRO A 30 -5.94 -3.00 13.34
C PRO A 30 -7.19 -3.56 12.63
N ASP A 31 -8.09 -2.69 12.15
CA ASP A 31 -9.32 -3.07 11.43
C ASP A 31 -9.11 -2.93 9.92
N THR A 32 -9.15 -4.06 9.21
CA THR A 32 -8.90 -4.14 7.76
C THR A 32 -10.15 -4.43 6.93
N ARG A 33 -11.31 -4.63 7.57
CA ARG A 33 -12.51 -5.20 6.92
C ARG A 33 -13.07 -4.27 5.83
N GLU A 34 -13.27 -3.01 6.18
CA GLU A 34 -13.84 -1.98 5.32
C GLU A 34 -12.78 -1.07 4.70
N SER A 35 -11.53 -1.55 4.62
CA SER A 35 -10.44 -0.70 4.13
C SER A 35 -10.59 -0.43 2.62
N PRO A 36 -10.65 0.86 2.20
CA PRO A 36 -10.77 1.22 0.79
C PRO A 36 -9.50 0.88 -0.01
N VAL A 37 -8.42 0.51 0.67
CA VAL A 37 -7.14 0.16 0.04
C VAL A 37 -7.29 -1.01 -0.93
N ARG A 38 -8.20 -1.95 -0.68
CA ARG A 38 -8.46 -3.07 -1.61
C ARG A 38 -8.83 -2.58 -3.02
N GLU A 39 -9.66 -1.55 -3.09
CA GLU A 39 -10.10 -0.95 -4.34
C GLU A 39 -8.95 -0.20 -5.02
N ILE A 40 -8.17 0.56 -4.26
CA ILE A 40 -6.98 1.27 -4.77
C ILE A 40 -5.97 0.28 -5.36
N VAL A 41 -5.70 -0.82 -4.66
CA VAL A 41 -4.78 -1.88 -5.12
C VAL A 41 -5.29 -2.51 -6.41
N ARG A 42 -6.60 -2.77 -6.52
CA ARG A 42 -7.23 -3.30 -7.74
C ARG A 42 -6.95 -2.39 -8.93
N VAL A 43 -7.28 -1.10 -8.82
CA VAL A 43 -7.07 -0.12 -9.89
C VAL A 43 -5.60 -0.04 -10.28
N LEU A 44 -4.68 0.10 -9.32
CA LEU A 44 -3.24 0.17 -9.63
C LEU A 44 -2.73 -1.07 -10.38
N LYS A 45 -3.21 -2.25 -10.01
CA LYS A 45 -2.87 -3.50 -10.68
C LYS A 45 -3.41 -3.61 -12.10
N GLU A 46 -4.60 -3.05 -12.38
CA GLU A 46 -5.16 -3.00 -13.74
C GLU A 46 -4.23 -2.23 -14.69
N PHE A 47 -3.52 -1.22 -14.19
CA PHE A 47 -2.47 -0.50 -14.93
C PHE A 47 -1.11 -1.23 -14.96
N GLY A 48 -1.01 -2.42 -14.39
CA GLY A 48 0.22 -3.21 -14.33
C GLY A 48 1.26 -2.68 -13.34
N VAL A 49 0.85 -1.90 -12.34
CA VAL A 49 1.74 -1.42 -11.26
C VAL A 49 2.06 -2.56 -10.29
N VAL A 50 3.30 -2.63 -9.83
CA VAL A 50 3.71 -3.53 -8.75
C VAL A 50 3.46 -2.84 -7.42
N VAL A 51 2.45 -3.31 -6.68
CA VAL A 51 2.02 -2.68 -5.43
C VAL A 51 2.63 -3.40 -4.22
N TYR A 52 3.23 -2.63 -3.32
CA TYR A 52 3.69 -3.04 -2.01
C TYR A 52 2.79 -2.43 -0.94
N GLY A 53 2.65 -3.12 0.19
CA GLY A 53 1.89 -2.63 1.34
C GLY A 53 2.70 -2.69 2.62
N TYR A 54 2.49 -1.70 3.47
CA TYR A 54 3.02 -1.65 4.83
C TYR A 54 2.00 -0.97 5.74
N ASP A 55 1.79 -1.54 6.92
CA ASP A 55 1.02 -0.91 7.99
C ASP A 55 1.67 -1.27 9.34
N PRO A 56 2.00 -0.30 10.21
CA PRO A 56 2.66 -0.57 11.48
C PRO A 56 1.78 -1.35 12.47
N LEU A 57 0.46 -1.41 12.27
CA LEU A 57 -0.48 -2.16 13.12
C LEU A 57 -0.66 -3.60 12.65
N LEU A 58 -0.11 -3.97 11.48
CA LEU A 58 -0.21 -5.30 10.89
C LEU A 58 1.17 -5.96 10.82
N SER A 59 1.38 -6.99 11.65
CA SER A 59 2.64 -7.76 11.66
C SER A 59 2.59 -9.02 10.79
N ASP A 60 1.39 -9.52 10.46
CA ASP A 60 1.22 -10.73 9.67
C ASP A 60 1.27 -10.41 8.17
N ALA A 61 2.30 -10.96 7.50
CA ALA A 61 2.45 -10.83 6.05
C ALA A 61 1.26 -11.40 5.28
N MET A 62 0.60 -12.47 5.77
CA MET A 62 -0.56 -13.05 5.11
C MET A 62 -1.75 -12.09 5.10
N VAL A 63 -1.95 -11.31 6.17
CA VAL A 63 -3.01 -10.30 6.24
C VAL A 63 -2.73 -9.18 5.23
N ILE A 64 -1.49 -8.70 5.18
CA ILE A 64 -1.06 -7.67 4.23
C ILE A 64 -1.22 -8.18 2.78
N GLU A 65 -0.71 -9.37 2.48
CA GLU A 65 -0.83 -9.99 1.16
C GLU A 65 -2.28 -10.29 0.77
N GLY A 66 -3.18 -10.44 1.75
CA GLY A 66 -4.62 -10.54 1.56
C GLY A 66 -5.28 -9.30 0.92
N PHE A 67 -4.60 -8.15 0.87
CA PHE A 67 -5.01 -6.98 0.06
C PHE A 67 -4.60 -7.10 -1.42
N GLY A 68 -3.87 -8.16 -1.79
CA GLY A 68 -3.28 -8.33 -3.10
C GLY A 68 -1.95 -7.58 -3.27
N VAL A 69 -1.37 -7.01 -2.23
CA VAL A 69 -0.07 -6.31 -2.30
C VAL A 69 1.08 -7.25 -1.92
N LYS A 70 2.31 -6.87 -2.24
CA LYS A 70 3.49 -7.52 -1.66
C LYS A 70 3.77 -6.93 -0.29
N ALA A 71 3.82 -7.76 0.76
CA ALA A 71 4.20 -7.28 2.09
C ALA A 71 5.63 -6.75 2.06
N LEU A 72 5.81 -5.50 2.49
CA LEU A 72 7.13 -4.89 2.51
C LEU A 72 7.88 -5.33 3.77
N ARG A 73 8.92 -6.14 3.58
CA ARG A 73 9.75 -6.69 4.66
C ARG A 73 10.94 -5.80 4.93
N GLY A 74 11.39 -5.75 6.19
CA GLY A 74 12.66 -5.14 6.57
C GLY A 74 12.67 -3.61 6.68
N ILE A 75 11.51 -2.95 6.65
CA ILE A 75 11.43 -1.53 6.99
C ILE A 75 11.37 -1.37 8.49
N ARG A 76 12.29 -0.57 9.04
CA ARG A 76 12.18 0.02 10.38
C ARG A 76 11.61 1.41 10.22
N VAL A 77 10.35 1.62 10.62
CA VAL A 77 9.79 2.95 10.73
C VAL A 77 9.97 3.38 12.19
N GLU A 78 10.83 4.36 12.43
CA GLU A 78 10.90 4.99 13.74
C GLU A 78 9.67 5.87 13.91
N ARG A 79 9.00 5.74 15.05
CA ARG A 79 7.89 6.63 15.38
C ARG A 79 8.50 8.00 15.69
N LEU A 80 8.18 9.00 14.87
CA LEU A 80 8.57 10.38 15.18
C LEU A 80 7.99 10.75 16.55
N PRO A 81 8.75 11.41 17.43
CA PRO A 81 8.20 11.96 18.65
C PRO A 81 7.09 12.94 18.25
N VAL A 82 5.90 12.72 18.80
CA VAL A 82 4.76 13.64 18.70
C VAL A 82 4.97 14.86 19.58
#